data_AF-F9EJP4-F1
#
_entry.id   AF-F9EJP4-F1
#
_cell.length_a   1.000
_cell.length_b   1.000
_cell.length_c   1.000
_cell.angle_alpha   90.00
_cell.angle_beta   90.00
_cell.angle_gamma   90.00
#
_symmetry.space_group_name_H-M   'P 1'
#
loop_
_entity.id
_entity.type
_entity.pdbx_description
1 polymer ?
#
loop_
_entity_poly.entity_id
_entity_poly.type
_entity_poly.pdbx_seq_one_letter_code
_entity_poly.pdbx_strand_id
1 'polypeptide(L)'
;MIEREEREKKILEILKNSETLVSGTYLAELFDVSRQVIVQDIAILKAKNIDIISTNRGYRLLSKGIKKLLMLNMMILKLEMN
;
A
#
# COMPACT_ATOMS: atom_id res chain seq x y z
N MET A 1 9.43 -1.47 19.62
CA MET A 1 9.25 -1.81 18.18
C MET A 1 8.56 -3.15 17.98
N ILE A 2 7.61 -3.21 17.05
CA ILE A 2 6.98 -4.47 16.58
C ILE A 2 7.75 -5.11 15.42
N GLU A 3 7.54 -6.39 15.19
CA GLU A 3 8.13 -7.11 14.05
C GLU A 3 7.70 -6.51 12.71
N ARG A 4 8.56 -6.67 11.69
CA ARG A 4 8.36 -6.08 10.37
C ARG A 4 7.06 -6.53 9.70
N GLU A 5 6.74 -7.81 9.73
CA GLU A 5 5.52 -8.32 9.07
C GLU A 5 4.25 -7.75 9.68
N GLU A 6 4.24 -7.60 11.01
CA GLU A 6 3.12 -6.98 11.73
C GLU A 6 3.04 -5.47 11.42
N ARG A 7 4.19 -4.79 11.34
CA ARG A 7 4.25 -3.39 10.93
C ARG A 7 3.76 -3.18 9.51
N GLU A 8 4.14 -4.04 8.57
CA GLU A 8 3.65 -4.03 7.19
C GLU A 8 2.12 -4.13 7.13
N LYS A 9 1.51 -5.05 7.90
CA LYS A 9 0.04 -5.19 7.99
C LYS A 9 -0.62 -3.92 8.51
N LYS A 10 -0.11 -3.36 9.60
CA LYS A 10 -0.66 -2.13 10.20
C LYS A 10 -0.49 -0.92 9.29
N ILE A 11 0.64 -0.78 8.60
CA ILE A 11 0.84 0.25 7.57
C ILE A 11 -0.26 0.14 6.51
N LEU A 12 -0.51 -1.06 5.97
CA LEU A 12 -1.56 -1.24 4.96
C LEU A 12 -2.95 -0.87 5.46
N GLU A 13 -3.28 -1.24 6.70
CA GLU A 13 -4.55 -0.86 7.33
C GLU A 13 -4.69 0.66 7.44
N ILE A 14 -3.65 1.35 7.94
CA ILE A 14 -3.62 2.81 8.05
C ILE A 14 -3.78 3.46 6.66
N LEU A 15 -3.03 2.99 5.66
CA LEU A 15 -3.12 3.54 4.30
C LEU A 15 -4.47 3.28 3.64
N LYS A 16 -5.13 2.16 3.96
CA LYS A 16 -6.46 1.81 3.46
C LYS A 16 -7.56 2.68 4.04
N ASN A 17 -7.45 3.00 5.33
CA ASN A 17 -8.45 3.78 6.07
C ASN A 17 -8.21 5.30 5.99
N SER A 18 -7.09 5.73 5.40
CA SER A 18 -6.75 7.14 5.25
C SER A 18 -7.33 7.73 3.96
N GLU A 19 -8.10 8.81 4.10
CA GLU A 19 -8.54 9.62 2.96
C GLU A 19 -7.46 10.57 2.45
N THR A 20 -6.35 10.74 3.18
CA THR A 20 -5.24 11.63 2.79
C THR A 20 -3.93 10.89 2.65
N LEU A 21 -2.88 11.59 2.19
CA LEU A 21 -1.51 11.07 2.28
C LEU A 21 -1.14 10.86 3.75
N VAL A 22 -0.54 9.72 4.07
CA VAL A 22 -0.03 9.41 5.40
C VAL A 22 1.47 9.70 5.45
N SER A 23 1.88 10.60 6.34
CA SER A 23 3.29 11.00 6.46
C SER A 23 4.18 9.82 6.87
N GLY A 24 5.34 9.69 6.23
CA GLY A 24 6.35 8.71 6.65
C GLY A 24 6.94 8.99 8.03
N THR A 25 6.96 10.25 8.46
CA THR A 25 7.41 10.61 9.82
C THR A 25 6.38 10.18 10.85
N TYR A 26 5.09 10.39 10.56
CA TYR A 26 4.01 9.90 11.40
C TYR A 26 4.06 8.38 11.59
N LEU A 27 4.24 7.62 10.50
CA LEU A 27 4.38 6.16 10.60
C LEU A 27 5.62 5.76 11.41
N ALA A 28 6.73 6.49 11.23
CA ALA A 28 7.97 6.23 11.95
C ALA A 28 7.80 6.42 13.46
N GLU A 29 7.20 7.54 13.87
CA GLU A 29 6.86 7.83 15.27
C GLU A 29 5.87 6.81 15.84
N LEU A 30 4.80 6.49 15.10
CA LEU A 30 3.77 5.56 15.54
C LEU A 30 4.31 4.15 15.84
N PHE A 31 5.27 3.68 15.06
CA PHE A 31 5.86 2.36 15.23
C PHE A 31 7.16 2.35 16.02
N ASP A 32 7.57 3.52 16.52
CA ASP A 32 8.84 3.73 17.23
C ASP A 32 10.03 3.25 16.39
N VAL A 33 10.09 3.67 15.12
CA VAL A 33 11.17 3.34 14.17
C VAL A 33 11.73 4.54 13.46
N SER A 34 12.89 4.39 12.82
CA SER A 34 13.39 5.45 11.94
C SER A 34 12.56 5.54 10.67
N ARG A 35 12.55 6.74 10.06
CA ARG A 35 11.91 6.94 8.75
C ARG A 35 12.50 6.01 7.67
N GLN A 36 13.78 5.64 7.78
CA GLN A 36 14.42 4.72 6.84
C GLN A 36 13.82 3.31 6.91
N VAL A 37 13.44 2.84 8.10
CA VAL A 37 12.72 1.56 8.27
C VAL A 37 11.37 1.60 7.56
N ILE A 38 10.60 2.69 7.71
CA ILE A 38 9.32 2.86 6.99
C ILE A 38 9.52 2.87 5.48
N VAL A 39 10.57 3.53 4.97
CA VAL A 39 10.89 3.53 3.53
C VAL A 39 11.15 2.10 3.02
N GLN A 40 11.89 1.30 3.77
CA GLN A 40 12.17 -0.10 3.42
C GLN A 40 10.90 -0.96 3.45
N ASP A 41 10.08 -0.84 4.48
CA ASP A 41 8.81 -1.59 4.57
C ASP A 41 7.89 -1.27 3.40
N ILE A 42 7.72 0.02 3.04
CA ILE A 42 6.93 0.44 1.88
C ILE A 42 7.51 -0.11 0.57
N ALA A 43 8.83 -0.14 0.42
CA ALA A 43 9.48 -0.71 -0.77
C ALA A 43 9.13 -2.21 -0.92
N ILE A 44 9.10 -2.95 0.18
CA ILE A 44 8.73 -4.37 0.16
C ILE A 44 7.24 -4.54 -0.15
N LEU A 45 6.36 -3.74 0.46
CA LEU A 45 4.93 -3.76 0.13
C LEU A 45 4.69 -3.51 -1.38
N LYS A 46 5.43 -2.57 -1.98
CA LYS A 46 5.39 -2.33 -3.44
C LYS A 46 5.89 -3.53 -4.25
N ALA A 47 6.99 -4.15 -3.82
CA ALA A 47 7.52 -5.36 -4.46
C ALA A 47 6.53 -6.54 -4.39
N LYS A 48 5.65 -6.57 -3.38
CA LYS A 48 4.50 -7.48 -3.27
C LYS A 48 3.31 -7.08 -4.16
N ASN A 49 3.51 -6.22 -5.16
CA ASN A 49 2.50 -5.72 -6.10
C ASN A 49 1.32 -4.96 -5.44
N ILE A 50 1.57 -4.35 -4.27
CA ILE A 50 0.61 -3.47 -3.63
C ILE A 50 0.79 -2.06 -4.19
N ASP A 51 -0.30 -1.51 -4.73
CA ASP A 51 -0.28 -0.21 -5.41
C ASP A 51 -0.25 0.94 -4.39
N ILE A 52 0.94 1.25 -3.87
CA ILE A 52 1.18 2.38 -2.97
C ILE A 52 1.86 3.50 -3.75
N ILE A 53 1.32 4.71 -3.71
CA ILE A 53 2.04 5.90 -4.19
C ILE A 53 2.91 6.45 -3.06
N SER A 54 4.13 6.86 -3.40
CA SER A 54 5.01 7.65 -2.52
C SER A 54 5.15 9.06 -3.07
N THR A 55 5.00 10.05 -2.20
CA THR A 55 5.27 11.47 -2.49
C THR A 55 6.19 12.03 -1.42
N ASN A 56 6.73 13.23 -1.62
CA ASN A 56 7.47 13.95 -0.57
C ASN A 56 6.62 14.21 0.69
N ARG A 57 5.28 14.27 0.56
CA ARG A 57 4.34 14.51 1.67
C ARG A 57 3.89 13.24 2.39
N GLY A 58 4.07 12.06 1.81
CA GLY A 58 3.63 10.80 2.41
C GLY A 58 3.23 9.72 1.41
N TYR A 59 2.56 8.70 1.93
CA TYR A 59 2.15 7.50 1.22
C TYR A 59 0.63 7.39 1.12
N ARG A 60 0.13 6.71 0.08
CA ARG A 60 -1.30 6.38 -0.02
C ARG A 60 -1.48 5.08 -0.78
N LEU A 61 -2.42 4.28 -0.32
CA LEU A 61 -2.87 3.10 -1.06
C LEU A 61 -3.79 3.56 -2.20
N LEU A 62 -3.48 3.16 -3.43
CA LEU A 62 -4.42 3.30 -4.54
C LEU A 62 -5.49 2.23 -4.37
N SER A 63 -6.75 2.66 -4.34
CA SER A 63 -7.86 1.72 -4.28
C SER A 63 -7.85 0.87 -5.57
N LYS A 64 -8.05 -0.45 -5.40
CA LYS A 64 -8.11 -1.44 -6.49
C LYS A 64 -9.21 -1.19 -7.53
N GLY A 65 -9.95 -0.06 -7.49
CA GLY A 65 -11.05 0.22 -8.39
C GLY A 65 -10.68 0.00 -9.86
N ILE A 66 -9.52 0.51 -10.26
CA ILE A 66 -9.03 0.37 -11.64
C ILE A 66 -8.55 -1.07 -11.93
N LYS A 67 -7.77 -1.68 -11.03
CA LYS A 67 -7.22 -3.04 -11.24
C LYS A 67 -8.30 -4.11 -11.23
N LYS A 68 -9.33 -3.98 -10.38
CA LYS A 68 -10.49 -4.88 -10.33
C LYS A 68 -11.36 -4.71 -11.56
N LEU A 69 -11.58 -3.48 -12.03
CA LEU A 69 -12.31 -3.21 -13.28
C LEU A 69 -11.57 -3.80 -14.49
N LEU A 70 -10.26 -3.60 -14.59
CA LEU A 70 -9.43 -4.19 -15.66
C LEU A 70 -9.45 -5.72 -15.60
N MET A 71 -9.32 -6.30 -14.41
CA MET A 71 -9.35 -7.75 -14.22
C MET A 71 -10.73 -8.35 -14.53
N LEU A 72 -11.82 -7.64 -14.23
CA LEU A 72 -13.18 -8.02 -14.60
C LEU A 72 -13.37 -7.99 -16.12
N ASN A 73 -12.96 -6.91 -16.79
CA ASN A 73 -13.03 -6.82 -18.26
C ASN A 73 -12.22 -7.94 -18.94
N MET A 74 -11.02 -8.24 -18.43
CA MET A 74 -10.21 -9.35 -18.94
C MET A 74 -10.84 -10.73 -18.70
N MET A 75 -11.59 -10.91 -17.60
CA MET A 75 -12.34 -12.14 -17.35
C MET A 75 -13.53 -12.29 -18.30
N ILE A 76 -14.28 -11.22 -18.55
CA ILE A 76 -15.43 -11.21 -19.48
C ILE A 76 -14.96 -11.54 -20.90
N LEU A 77 -13.90 -10.89 -21.38
CA LEU A 77 -13.34 -11.16 -22.71
C LEU A 77 -12.90 -12.62 -22.89
N LYS A 78 -12.39 -13.27 -21.84
CA LYS A 78 -12.02 -14.70 -21.88
C LYS A 78 -13.23 -15.64 -21.92
N LEU A 79 -14.38 -15.22 -21.40
CA LEU A 79 -15.61 -16.01 -21.42
C LEU A 79 -16.34 -15.90 -22.76
N GLU A 80 -16.26 -14.75 -23.44
CA GLU A 80 -16.88 -14.53 -24.75
C GLU A 80 -16.12 -15.19 -25.92
N MET A 81 -14.87 -15.60 -25.70
CA MET A 81 -14.01 -16.24 -26.70
C MET A 81 -14.04 -17.79 -26.67
N ASN A 82 -14.88 -18.38 -25.81
CA ASN A 82 -15.14 -19.83 -25.76
C ASN A 82 -16.60 -20.11 -26.16
#